data_AF-A0A945GUF3-F1
#
_entry.id   AF-A0A945GUF3-F1
#
_cell.length_a   1.000
_cell.length_b   1.000
_cell.length_c   1.000
_cell.angle_alpha   90.00
_cell.angle_beta   90.00
_cell.angle_gamma   90.00
#
_symmetry.space_group_name_H-M   'P 1'
#
loop_
_entity.id
_entity.type
_entity.pdbx_description
1 polymer ?
#
loop_
_entity_poly.entity_id
_entity_poly.type
_entity_poly.pdbx_seq_one_letter_code
_entity_poly.pdbx_strand_id
1 'polypeptide(L)'
;MGTFQWLHNSFSPPPIAVQFGGDVIRLMQIKGNTEPELEGAVEVASGDFAGIGEALASFHGKQCVACLPPTDVLLQHIRVGIDADDAVIQAELIKKDARWENTEIRKICVKSTG
;
A
#
# COMPACT_ATOMS: atom_id res chain seq x y z
N MET A 1 -0.11 22.71 -12.65
CA MET A 1 -1.00 21.60 -12.23
C MET A 1 -0.37 20.32 -12.75
N GLY A 2 0.43 19.65 -11.93
CA GLY A 2 1.21 18.49 -12.35
C GLY A 2 0.45 17.19 -12.08
N THR A 3 0.08 16.48 -13.15
CA THR A 3 -0.50 15.14 -13.09
C THR A 3 0.56 14.14 -12.61
N PHE A 4 0.28 13.42 -11.53
CA PHE A 4 1.12 12.36 -10.98
C PHE A 4 1.19 11.18 -11.95
N GLN A 5 2.27 11.12 -12.74
CA GLN A 5 2.46 10.20 -13.87
C GLN A 5 3.20 8.90 -13.47
N TRP A 6 3.03 8.42 -12.24
CA TRP A 6 3.87 7.35 -11.65
C TRP A 6 3.32 5.91 -11.73
N LEU A 7 2.23 5.65 -12.45
CA LEU A 7 1.65 4.30 -12.57
C LEU A 7 1.32 3.89 -14.02
N HIS A 8 2.21 4.21 -14.98
CA HIS A 8 2.13 3.66 -16.35
C HIS A 8 2.88 2.33 -16.51
N ASN A 9 2.86 1.46 -15.50
CA ASN A 9 2.87 0.04 -15.81
C ASN A 9 1.43 -0.30 -16.15
N SER A 10 1.15 -0.53 -17.44
CA SER A 10 -0.14 -1.04 -17.90
C SER A 10 -0.32 -2.46 -17.37
N PHE A 11 -0.69 -2.58 -16.10
CA PHE A 11 -1.04 -3.84 -15.48
C PHE A 11 -2.35 -4.28 -16.11
N SER A 12 -2.27 -5.37 -16.88
CA SER A 12 -3.41 -6.02 -17.48
C SER A 12 -3.50 -7.41 -16.87
N PRO A 13 -4.51 -7.69 -16.03
CA PRO A 13 -5.65 -6.82 -15.70
C PRO A 13 -5.32 -5.73 -14.65
N PRO A 14 -6.16 -4.68 -14.51
CA PRO A 14 -5.99 -3.61 -13.54
C PRO A 14 -5.88 -4.14 -12.10
N PRO A 15 -5.11 -3.50 -11.21
CA PRO A 15 -5.00 -3.94 -9.83
C PRO A 15 -6.31 -3.72 -9.04
N ILE A 16 -6.52 -4.55 -8.03
CA ILE A 16 -7.64 -4.44 -7.08
C ILE A 16 -7.27 -3.42 -6.01
N ALA A 17 -8.02 -2.34 -5.89
CA ALA A 17 -7.90 -1.41 -4.77
C ALA A 17 -8.58 -2.02 -3.53
N VAL A 18 -7.84 -2.10 -2.43
CA VAL A 18 -8.33 -2.64 -1.15
C VAL A 18 -8.22 -1.57 -0.09
N GLN A 19 -9.34 -1.17 0.50
CA GLN A 19 -9.37 -0.21 1.60
C GLN A 19 -9.63 -0.94 2.91
N PHE A 20 -8.67 -0.82 3.84
CA PHE A 20 -8.84 -1.25 5.22
C PHE A 20 -9.28 -0.03 6.05
N GLY A 21 -10.37 -0.15 6.80
CA GLY A 21 -10.81 0.92 7.70
C GLY A 21 -12.22 0.71 8.24
N GLY A 22 -12.31 0.27 9.50
CA GLY A 22 -13.58 0.06 10.23
C GLY A 22 -14.03 -1.40 10.26
N ASP A 23 -15.36 -1.59 10.30
CA ASP A 23 -16.01 -2.91 10.43
C ASP A 23 -16.06 -3.70 9.11
N VAL A 24 -15.61 -3.09 8.00
CA VAL A 24 -15.62 -3.70 6.66
C VAL A 24 -14.32 -3.40 5.90
N ILE A 25 -13.96 -4.32 5.03
CA ILE A 25 -12.91 -4.21 4.02
C ILE A 25 -13.60 -4.01 2.68
N ARG A 26 -13.23 -2.95 1.96
CA ARG A 26 -13.79 -2.63 0.65
C ARG A 26 -12.80 -3.00 -0.43
N LEU A 27 -13.25 -3.73 -1.44
CA LEU A 27 -12.48 -4.10 -2.61
C LEU A 27 -13.13 -3.49 -3.85
N MET A 28 -12.32 -2.91 -4.72
CA MET A 28 -12.79 -2.26 -5.94
C MET A 28 -11.81 -2.50 -7.09
N GLN A 29 -12.34 -2.70 -8.29
CA GLN A 29 -11.55 -2.73 -9.52
C GLN A 29 -12.08 -1.70 -10.51
N ILE A 30 -11.17 -0.92 -11.08
CA ILE A 30 -11.47 0.09 -12.10
C ILE A 30 -10.84 -0.36 -13.41
N LYS A 31 -11.58 -0.23 -14.51
CA LYS A 31 -11.12 -0.47 -15.87
C LYS A 31 -11.06 0.84 -16.64
N GLY A 32 -10.21 0.90 -17.66
CA GLY A 32 -10.08 2.05 -18.54
C GLY A 32 -9.01 3.04 -18.06
N ASN A 33 -8.20 3.52 -19.01
CA ASN A 33 -7.07 4.41 -18.72
C ASN A 33 -7.44 5.89 -18.86
N THR A 34 -8.32 6.22 -19.81
CA THR A 34 -8.75 7.59 -20.13
C THR A 34 -10.10 7.94 -19.52
N GLU A 35 -11.00 6.96 -19.45
CA GLU A 35 -12.30 7.07 -18.81
C GLU A 35 -12.41 5.90 -17.82
N PRO A 36 -12.16 6.13 -16.52
CA PRO A 36 -12.21 5.08 -15.52
C PRO A 36 -13.66 4.65 -15.27
N GLU A 37 -13.94 3.38 -15.48
CA GLU A 37 -15.23 2.73 -15.20
C GLU A 37 -15.08 1.72 -14.07
N LEU A 38 -16.09 1.63 -13.21
CA LEU A 38 -16.14 0.66 -12.14
C LEU A 38 -16.41 -0.74 -12.72
N GLU A 39 -15.44 -1.65 -12.60
CA GLU A 39 -15.59 -3.04 -13.05
C GLU A 39 -16.29 -3.90 -11.98
N GLY A 40 -15.98 -3.66 -10.70
CA GLY A 40 -16.62 -4.34 -9.58
C GLY A 40 -16.30 -3.66 -8.25
N ALA A 41 -17.20 -3.86 -7.28
CA ALA A 41 -17.03 -3.44 -5.90
C ALA A 41 -17.66 -4.47 -4.96
N VAL A 42 -16.93 -4.85 -3.91
CA VAL A 42 -17.37 -5.80 -2.90
C VAL A 42 -16.98 -5.27 -1.52
N GLU A 43 -17.87 -5.44 -0.54
CA GLU A 43 -17.58 -5.17 0.86
C GLU A 43 -17.64 -6.49 1.65
N VAL A 44 -16.67 -6.69 2.53
CA VAL A 44 -16.58 -7.88 3.38
C VAL A 44 -16.38 -7.44 4.82
N ALA A 45 -16.98 -8.12 5.80
CA ALA A 45 -16.79 -7.81 7.22
C ALA A 45 -15.33 -7.96 7.64
N SER A 46 -14.83 -7.06 8.49
CA SER A 46 -13.48 -7.16 9.05
C SER A 46 -13.39 -8.37 9.99
N GLY A 47 -12.67 -9.40 9.56
CA GLY A 47 -12.54 -10.69 10.27
C GLY A 47 -13.13 -11.89 9.54
N ASP A 48 -13.88 -11.69 8.45
CA ASP A 48 -14.33 -12.78 7.58
C ASP A 48 -13.24 -13.12 6.54
N PHE A 49 -12.22 -13.84 6.97
CA PHE A 49 -11.09 -14.23 6.11
C PHE A 49 -11.52 -15.11 4.92
N ALA A 50 -12.59 -15.90 5.07
CA ALA A 50 -13.13 -16.71 3.99
C ALA A 50 -13.79 -15.80 2.93
N GLY A 51 -14.64 -14.87 3.37
CA GLY A 51 -15.27 -13.87 2.50
C GLY A 51 -14.27 -12.97 1.78
N ILE A 52 -13.15 -12.61 2.42
CA ILE A 52 -12.08 -11.84 1.77
C ILE A 52 -11.46 -12.65 0.63
N GLY A 53 -11.20 -13.94 0.86
CA GLY A 53 -10.66 -14.85 -0.15
C GLY A 53 -11.60 -15.00 -1.35
N GLU A 54 -12.90 -15.16 -1.10
CA GLU A 54 -13.92 -15.24 -2.15
C GLU A 54 -14.07 -13.93 -2.92
N ALA A 55 -14.10 -12.79 -2.23
CA ALA A 55 -14.16 -11.47 -2.87
C ALA A 55 -12.96 -11.23 -3.77
N LEU A 56 -11.73 -11.54 -3.31
CA LEU A 56 -10.52 -11.45 -4.14
C LEU A 56 -10.55 -12.39 -5.35
N ALA A 57 -11.20 -13.56 -5.24
CA ALA A 57 -11.34 -14.49 -6.35
C ALA A 57 -12.31 -14.00 -7.43
N SER A 58 -13.26 -13.12 -7.08
CA SER A 58 -14.26 -12.58 -8.01
C SER A 58 -13.73 -11.51 -8.98
N PHE A 59 -12.59 -10.88 -8.68
CA PHE A 59 -11.98 -9.83 -9.50
C PHE A 59 -11.04 -10.41 -10.57
N HIS A 60 -10.93 -9.70 -11.70
CA HIS A 60 -10.00 -10.08 -12.76
C HIS A 60 -8.60 -9.60 -12.39
N GLY A 61 -7.77 -10.44 -11.80
CA GLY A 61 -6.40 -10.07 -11.47
C GLY A 61 -5.94 -10.61 -10.13
N LYS A 62 -4.65 -10.45 -9.86
CA LYS A 62 -4.03 -10.93 -8.62
C LYS A 62 -3.21 -9.87 -7.90
N GLN A 63 -3.01 -8.71 -8.53
CA GLN A 63 -2.31 -7.59 -7.92
C GLN A 63 -3.28 -6.72 -7.15
N CYS A 64 -2.89 -6.32 -5.95
CA CYS A 64 -3.69 -5.49 -5.06
C CYS A 64 -2.91 -4.24 -4.67
N VAL A 65 -3.62 -3.12 -4.56
CA VAL A 65 -3.12 -1.89 -3.94
C VAL A 65 -3.90 -1.70 -2.65
N ALA A 66 -3.23 -1.87 -1.52
CA ALA A 66 -3.84 -1.71 -0.20
C ALA A 66 -3.68 -0.27 0.30
N CYS A 67 -4.79 0.33 0.71
CA CYS A 67 -4.82 1.60 1.43
C CYS A 67 -4.96 1.31 2.92
N LEU A 68 -3.95 1.70 3.69
CA LEU A 68 -3.97 1.63 5.15
C LEU A 68 -4.47 2.96 5.73
N PRO A 69 -5.19 2.94 6.87
CA PRO A 69 -5.53 4.15 7.60
C PRO A 69 -4.28 4.96 7.97
N PRO A 70 -4.28 6.29 7.85
CA PRO A 70 -3.14 7.12 8.25
C PRO A 70 -2.75 6.97 9.72
N THR A 71 -3.71 6.59 10.59
CA THR A 71 -3.47 6.32 12.02
C THR A 71 -2.51 5.16 12.26
N ASP A 72 -2.41 4.24 11.30
CA ASP A 72 -1.62 3.02 11.42
C ASP A 72 -0.22 3.20 10.81
N VAL A 73 0.05 4.39 10.25
CA VAL A 73 1.33 4.72 9.63
C VAL A 73 2.17 5.55 10.62
N LEU A 74 3.35 5.04 10.95
CA LEU A 74 4.38 5.80 11.64
C LEU A 74 5.31 6.45 10.63
N LEU A 75 5.49 7.76 10.74
CA LEU A 75 6.43 8.52 9.92
C LEU A 75 7.49 9.14 10.81
N GLN A 76 8.75 8.83 10.55
CA GLN A 76 9.87 9.33 11.33
C GLN A 76 11.00 9.79 10.40
N HIS A 77 11.47 11.02 10.62
CA HIS A 77 12.71 11.48 10.00
C HIS A 77 13.88 11.08 10.89
N ILE A 78 14.88 10.42 10.30
CA ILE A 78 16.13 10.02 10.94
C ILE A 78 17.31 10.51 10.10
N ARG A 79 18.49 10.62 10.73
CA ARG A 79 19.75 10.88 10.04
C ARG A 79 20.64 9.67 10.25
N VAL A 80 21.11 9.11 9.16
CA VAL A 80 22.02 7.96 9.15
C VAL A 80 23.18 8.26 8.21
N GLY A 81 24.31 7.56 8.41
CA GLY A 81 25.42 7.62 7.45
C GLY A 81 24.97 7.14 6.08
N ILE A 82 25.64 7.61 5.02
CA ILE A 82 25.29 7.23 3.64
C ILE A 82 25.38 5.72 3.41
N ASP A 83 26.32 5.05 4.08
CA ASP A 83 26.56 3.61 4.02
C ASP A 83 25.98 2.85 5.22
N ALA A 84 25.03 3.45 5.94
CA ALA A 84 24.39 2.79 7.07
C ALA A 84 23.64 1.53 6.60
N ASP A 85 23.91 0.41 7.28
CA ASP A 85 23.18 -0.83 7.10
C ASP A 85 21.81 -0.77 7.77
N ASP A 86 21.00 -1.79 7.51
CA ASP A 86 19.62 -1.85 7.98
C ASP A 86 19.56 -1.96 9.51
N ALA A 87 20.56 -2.60 10.15
CA ALA A 87 20.65 -2.72 11.60
C ALA A 87 20.86 -1.35 12.27
N VAL A 88 21.73 -0.50 11.71
CA VAL A 88 21.95 0.87 12.19
C VAL A 88 20.69 1.72 12.01
N ILE A 89 20.05 1.63 10.84
CA ILE A 89 18.78 2.33 10.56
C ILE A 89 17.70 1.93 11.58
N GLN A 90 17.54 0.62 11.82
CA GLN A 90 16.57 0.08 12.76
C GLN A 90 16.87 0.53 14.20
N ALA A 91 18.14 0.48 14.63
CA ALA A 91 18.53 0.94 15.96
C ALA A 91 18.22 2.43 16.18
N GLU A 92 18.42 3.28 15.17
CA GLU A 92 18.04 4.69 15.24
C GLU A 92 16.52 4.89 15.31
N LEU A 93 15.74 4.08 14.59
CA LEU A 93 14.28 4.12 14.65
C LEU A 93 13.75 3.66 16.02
N ILE A 94 14.28 2.57 16.57
CA ILE A 94 13.88 2.04 17.89
C ILE A 94 14.14 3.06 19.00
N LYS A 95 15.23 3.82 18.93
CA LYS A 95 15.49 4.93 19.87
C LYS A 95 14.41 6.00 19.87
N LYS A 96 13.65 6.15 18.77
CA LYS A 96 12.53 7.09 18.67
C LYS A 96 11.22 6.47 19.16
N ASP A 97 10.96 5.22 18.80
CA ASP A 97 9.75 4.51 19.19
C ASP A 97 10.00 2.99 19.16
N ALA A 98 9.65 2.28 20.23
CA ALA A 98 9.83 0.84 20.35
C ALA A 98 9.05 0.05 19.28
N ARG A 99 7.98 0.62 18.71
CA ARG A 99 7.18 -0.03 17.65
C ARG A 99 7.98 -0.35 16.39
N TRP A 100 9.14 0.27 16.19
CA TRP A 100 10.04 -0.03 15.07
C TRP A 100 10.83 -1.34 15.23
N GLU A 101 10.81 -1.99 16.39
CA GLU A 101 11.62 -3.18 16.69
C GLU A 101 11.38 -4.35 15.74
N ASN A 102 10.14 -4.55 15.28
CA ASN A 102 9.78 -5.68 14.41
C ASN A 102 9.49 -5.26 12.97
N THR A 103 10.07 -4.15 12.51
CA THR A 103 9.79 -3.61 11.18
C THR A 103 10.73 -4.14 10.10
N GLU A 104 10.18 -4.44 8.93
CA GLU A 104 10.95 -4.77 7.72
C GLU A 104 11.41 -3.48 7.04
N ILE A 105 12.71 -3.35 6.78
CA ILE A 105 13.28 -2.18 6.09
C ILE A 105 13.32 -2.46 4.59
N ARG A 106 12.66 -1.59 3.80
CA ARG A 106 12.75 -1.59 2.33
C ARG A 106 13.27 -0.24 1.85
N LYS A 107 14.39 -0.25 1.11
CA LYS A 107 14.98 0.96 0.53
C LYS A 107 14.31 1.30 -0.80
N ILE A 108 13.50 2.36 -0.80
CA ILE A 108 12.89 2.90 -2.03
C ILE A 108 13.66 4.17 -2.40
N CYS A 109 14.38 4.13 -3.52
CA CYS A 109 15.10 5.30 -4.02
C CYS A 109 14.10 6.32 -4.59
N VAL A 110 13.88 7.41 -3.87
CA VAL A 110 13.11 8.55 -4.38
C VAL A 110 14.05 9.46 -5.14
N LYS A 111 13.95 9.45 -6.48
CA LYS A 111 14.59 10.48 -7.31
C LYS A 111 13.72 11.74 -7.27
N SER A 112 14.19 12.78 -6.60
CA SER A 112 13.61 14.12 -6.80
C SER A 112 14.11 14.66 -8.13
N THR A 113 13.23 14.85 -9.11
CA THR A 113 13.51 15.71 -10.25
C THR A 113 13.60 17.14 -9.73
N GLY A 114 14.83 17.62 -9.54
CA GLY A 114 15.12 19.04 -9.36
C GLY A 114 15.02 19.79 -10.69
#